data_AF-A0A849PYN3-F1
#
_entry.id   AF-A0A849PYN3-F1
#
_cell.length_a   1.000
_cell.length_b   1.000
_cell.length_c   1.000
_cell.angle_alpha   90.00
_cell.angle_beta   90.00
_cell.angle_gamma   90.00
#
_symmetry.space_group_name_H-M   'P 1'
#
loop_
_entity.id
_entity.type
_entity.pdbx_description
1 polymer ?
#
loop_
_entity_poly.entity_id
_entity_poly.type
_entity_poly.pdbx_seq_one_letter_code
_entity_poly.pdbx_strand_id
1 'polypeptide(L)'
;TMKLPMSECLGIYILGKDIVRRIKAKSKQNEINLSFDILQELSKEGKISAFDIGDNQWIDAESPMTLERNKKEVKKIITQMGF
;
A
#
# COMPACT_ATOMS: atom_id res chain seq x y z
N THR A 1 -9.25 14.10 8.94
CA THR A 1 -8.26 13.21 8.31
C THR A 1 -8.05 12.03 9.23
N MET A 2 -8.34 10.80 8.80
CA MET A 2 -8.10 9.60 9.62
C MET A 2 -6.59 9.44 9.80
N LYS A 3 -6.11 9.45 11.05
CA LYS A 3 -4.72 9.14 11.38
C LYS A 3 -4.63 7.65 11.66
N LEU A 4 -3.97 6.91 10.77
CA LEU A 4 -3.69 5.49 10.99
C LEU A 4 -2.55 5.36 12.02
N PRO A 5 -2.63 4.41 12.99
CA PRO A 5 -1.65 4.25 14.08
C PRO A 5 -0.26 3.81 13.61
N MET A 6 -0.20 3.13 12.48
CA MET A 6 0.99 2.97 11.66
C MET A 6 0.71 3.65 10.33
N SER A 7 1.70 4.33 9.75
CA SER A 7 1.62 4.78 8.36
C SER A 7 1.57 3.55 7.46
N GLU A 8 0.38 2.95 7.32
CA GLU A 8 0.17 1.90 6.35
C GLU A 8 0.35 2.54 4.97
N CYS A 9 1.32 2.02 4.22
CA CYS A 9 1.48 2.41 2.83
C CYS A 9 0.19 2.04 2.10
N LEU A 10 -0.22 2.88 1.16
CA LEU A 10 -1.48 2.76 0.40
C LEU A 10 -1.48 1.56 -0.58
N GLY A 11 -0.80 0.46 -0.27
CA GLY A 11 -0.69 -0.71 -1.15
C GLY A 11 0.13 -0.51 -2.43
N ILE A 12 0.65 0.69 -2.70
CA ILE A 12 1.51 0.98 -3.87
C ILE A 12 2.97 1.02 -3.43
N TYR A 13 3.81 0.25 -4.12
CA TYR A 13 5.23 0.15 -3.86
C TYR A 13 6.03 0.23 -5.14
N ILE A 14 7.14 0.97 -5.12
CA ILE A 14 8.16 0.95 -6.17
C ILE A 14 9.36 0.21 -5.59
N LEU A 15 9.64 -0.98 -6.13
CA LEU A 15 10.63 -1.89 -5.54
C LEU A 15 11.76 -2.17 -6.53
N GLY A 16 13.00 -2.12 -6.03
CA GLY A 16 14.18 -2.55 -6.77
C GLY A 16 14.22 -4.06 -6.97
N LYS A 17 15.01 -4.52 -7.95
CA LYS A 17 15.17 -5.95 -8.27
C LYS A 17 15.69 -6.80 -7.09
N ASP A 18 16.36 -6.18 -6.13
CA ASP A 18 16.90 -6.84 -4.94
C ASP A 18 15.81 -7.38 -4.02
N ILE A 19 14.59 -6.82 -4.08
CA ILE A 19 13.44 -7.29 -3.30
C ILE A 19 13.11 -8.76 -3.60
N VAL A 20 13.25 -9.17 -4.86
CA VAL A 20 12.92 -10.53 -5.31
C VAL A 20 13.80 -11.54 -4.60
N ARG A 21 15.09 -11.21 -4.40
CA ARG A 21 16.03 -12.08 -3.67
C ARG A 21 15.64 -12.19 -2.19
N ARG A 22 15.22 -11.10 -1.56
CA ARG A 22 14.78 -11.09 -0.14
C ARG A 22 13.52 -11.92 0.06
N ILE A 23 12.54 -11.76 -0.82
CA ILE A 23 11.30 -12.57 -0.81
C ILE A 23 11.64 -14.06 -0.97
N LYS A 24 12.49 -14.40 -1.95
CA LYS A 24 12.92 -15.79 -2.16
C LYS A 24 13.68 -16.39 -0.97
N ALA A 25 14.42 -15.59 -0.21
CA ALA A 25 15.09 -16.07 1.01
C ALA A 25 14.09 -16.51 2.10
N LYS A 26 12.84 -16.04 2.04
CA LYS A 26 11.75 -16.38 2.96
C LYS A 26 10.78 -17.43 2.40
N SER A 27 11.14 -18.14 1.32
CA SER A 27 10.26 -19.08 0.61
C SER A 27 9.77 -20.28 1.41
N LYS A 28 10.27 -20.50 2.64
CA LYS A 28 9.79 -21.54 3.55
C LYS A 28 8.52 -21.13 4.30
N GLN A 29 8.17 -19.84 4.28
CA GLN A 29 6.93 -19.33 4.86
C GLN A 29 5.79 -19.51 3.84
N ASN A 30 4.63 -19.99 4.30
CA ASN A 30 3.45 -20.17 3.44
C ASN A 30 2.85 -18.83 2.98
N GLU A 31 3.03 -17.80 3.78
CA GLU A 31 2.57 -16.45 3.52
C GLU A 31 3.67 -15.48 3.97
N ILE A 32 3.86 -14.41 3.19
CA ILE A 32 4.86 -13.39 3.47
C ILE A 32 4.11 -12.08 3.65
N ASN A 33 4.22 -11.48 4.83
CA ASN A 33 3.70 -10.15 5.09
C ASN A 33 4.73 -9.13 4.57
N LEU A 34 4.41 -8.46 3.46
CA LEU A 34 5.34 -7.51 2.84
C LEU A 34 5.81 -6.42 3.83
N SER A 35 4.89 -5.84 4.62
CA SER A 35 5.19 -4.76 5.57
C SER A 35 6.12 -5.22 6.70
N PHE A 36 5.80 -6.33 7.34
CA PHE A 36 6.53 -6.83 8.49
C PHE A 36 7.78 -7.61 8.10
N ASP A 37 7.66 -8.60 7.21
CA ASP A 37 8.74 -9.52 6.89
C ASP A 37 9.80 -8.89 5.98
N ILE A 38 9.45 -7.91 5.15
CA ILE A 38 10.36 -7.37 4.13
C ILE A 38 10.65 -5.89 4.36
N LEU A 39 9.62 -5.06 4.44
CA LEU A 39 9.79 -3.60 4.53
C LEU A 39 10.33 -3.16 5.89
N GLN A 40 9.96 -3.83 6.99
CA GLN A 40 10.48 -3.46 8.31
C GLN A 40 12.01 -3.60 8.40
N GLU A 41 12.57 -4.67 7.83
CA GLU A 41 14.03 -4.86 7.76
C GLU A 41 14.69 -3.77 6.91
N LEU A 42 14.13 -3.49 5.73
CA LEU A 42 14.62 -2.43 4.85
C LEU A 42 14.55 -1.03 5.49
N SER A 43 13.52 -0.77 6.30
CA SER A 43 13.39 0.47 7.07
C SER A 43 14.53 0.62 8.07
N LYS A 44 14.85 -0.45 8.82
CA LYS A 44 15.99 -0.47 9.76
C LYS A 44 17.34 -0.26 9.04
N GLU A 45 17.45 -0.70 7.79
CA GLU A 45 18.62 -0.47 6.93
C GLU A 45 18.64 0.94 6.29
N GLY A 46 17.63 1.78 6.50
CA GLY A 46 17.53 3.10 5.88
C GLY A 46 17.28 3.08 4.37
N LYS A 47 16.75 1.96 3.84
CA LYS A 47 16.53 1.74 2.40
C LYS A 47 15.10 2.02 1.93
N ILE A 48 14.26 2.55 2.81
CA ILE A 48 12.89 2.93 2.49
C ILE A 48 12.78 4.43 2.39
N SER A 49 12.07 4.87 1.38
CA SER A 49 11.56 6.22 1.26
C SER A 49 10.04 6.14 1.11
N ALA A 50 9.34 7.12 1.66
CA ALA A 50 7.90 7.26 1.50
C ALA A 50 7.62 8.50 0.64
N PHE A 51 6.61 8.39 -0.22
CA PHE A 51 6.10 9.51 -0.99
C PHE A 51 4.73 9.90 -0.42
N ASP A 52 4.60 11.16 -0.02
CA ASP A 52 3.32 11.69 0.47
C ASP A 52 2.44 12.04 -0.74
N ILE A 53 1.27 11.42 -0.81
CA ILE A 53 0.28 11.73 -1.86
C ILE A 53 -0.56 12.96 -1.51
N GLY A 54 -0.37 13.57 -0.34
CA GLY A 54 -1.14 14.71 0.14
C GLY A 54 -2.61 14.39 0.30
N ASP A 55 -3.47 15.34 -0.08
CA ASP A 55 -4.93 15.20 0.00
C ASP A 55 -5.54 14.46 -1.21
N ASN A 56 -4.71 13.75 -2.00
CA ASN A 56 -5.22 12.92 -3.08
C ASN A 56 -6.07 11.78 -2.52
N GLN A 57 -7.21 11.57 -3.17
CA GLN A 57 -8.18 10.58 -2.72
C GLN A 57 -7.67 9.18 -3.02
N TRP A 58 -7.79 8.30 -2.03
CA TRP A 58 -7.42 6.89 -2.11
C TRP A 58 -8.53 6.06 -1.46
N ILE A 59 -8.84 4.91 -2.04
CA ILE A 59 -9.77 3.95 -1.46
C ILE A 59 -9.26 2.53 -1.71
N ASP A 60 -9.31 1.70 -0.66
CA ASP A 60 -9.12 0.27 -0.82
C ASP A 60 -10.44 -0.38 -1.27
N ALA A 61 -10.39 -1.09 -2.39
CA ALA A 61 -11.53 -1.74 -3.02
C ALA A 61 -11.75 -3.17 -2.49
N GLU A 62 -11.63 -3.36 -1.17
CA GLU A 62 -11.67 -4.66 -0.49
C GLU A 62 -12.94 -5.48 -0.80
N SER A 63 -14.08 -4.81 -1.04
CA SER A 63 -15.34 -5.47 -1.36
C SER A 63 -16.32 -4.55 -2.11
N PRO A 64 -17.30 -5.10 -2.84
CA PRO A 64 -18.37 -4.30 -3.45
C PRO A 64 -19.14 -3.45 -2.44
N MET A 65 -19.34 -3.97 -1.21
CA MET A 65 -20.01 -3.24 -0.14
C MET A 65 -19.21 -2.02 0.31
N THR A 66 -17.87 -2.11 0.36
CA THR A 66 -16.99 -0.98 0.66
C THR A 66 -17.16 0.12 -0.37
N LEU A 67 -17.22 -0.23 -1.66
CA LEU A 67 -17.39 0.75 -2.74
C LEU A 67 -18.77 1.40 -2.73
N GLU A 68 -19.86 0.63 -2.54
CA GLU A 68 -21.22 1.20 -2.50
C GLU A 68 -21.44 2.12 -1.30
N ARG A 69 -20.89 1.78 -0.13
CA ARG A 69 -20.93 2.67 1.04
C ARG A 69 -20.18 3.98 0.81
N ASN A 70 -19.13 3.95 -0.01
CA ASN A 70 -18.29 5.11 -0.32
C ASN A 70 -18.55 5.69 -1.72
N LYS A 71 -19.73 5.45 -2.29
CA LYS A 71 -20.08 5.78 -3.68
C LYS A 71 -19.76 7.21 -4.12
N LYS A 72 -19.93 8.19 -3.21
CA LYS A 72 -19.62 9.60 -3.49
C LYS A 72 -18.12 9.81 -3.73
N GLU A 73 -17.30 9.20 -2.90
CA GLU A 73 -15.84 9.27 -2.99
C GLU A 73 -15.35 8.55 -4.25
N VAL A 74 -15.87 7.34 -4.48
CA VAL A 74 -15.57 6.53 -5.67
C VAL A 74 -15.88 7.31 -6.95
N LYS A 75 -17.07 7.92 -7.04
CA LYS A 75 -17.43 8.75 -8.20
C LYS A 75 -16.47 9.92 -8.40
N LYS A 76 -16.07 10.59 -7.32
CA LYS A 76 -15.14 11.73 -7.41
C LYS A 76 -13.76 11.28 -7.92
N ILE A 77 -13.25 10.15 -7.44
CA ILE A 77 -12.01 9.53 -7.91
C ILE A 77 -12.11 9.20 -9.41
N ILE A 78 -13.18 8.51 -9.84
CA ILE A 78 -13.38 8.13 -11.25
C ILE A 78 -13.43 9.36 -12.17
N THR A 79 -14.13 10.42 -11.77
CA THR A 79 -14.18 11.67 -12.54
C THR A 79 -12.82 12.34 -12.67
N GLN A 80 -11.98 12.29 -11.63
CA GLN A 80 -10.61 12.80 -11.71
C GLN A 80 -9.72 12.01 -12.68
N MET A 81 -10.04 10.74 -12.93
CA MET A 81 -9.36 9.90 -13.92
C MET A 81 -9.81 10.18 -15.37
N GLY A 82 -10.82 11.03 -15.56
CA GLY A 82 -11.34 11.38 -16.89
C GLY A 82 -12.49 10.49 -17.38
N PHE A 83 -13.20 9.81 -16.48
CA PHE A 83 -14.36 8.96 -16.76
C PHE A 83 -15.67 9.50 -16.15
#